data_AF-A0A955SXL7-F1
#
_entry.id   AF-A0A955SXL7-F1
#
_cell.length_a   1.000
_cell.length_b   1.000
_cell.length_c   1.000
_cell.angle_alpha   90.00
_cell.angle_beta   90.00
_cell.angle_gamma   90.00
#
_symmetry.space_group_name_H-M   'P 1'
#
loop_
_entity.id
_entity.type
_entity.pdbx_description
1 polymer ?
#
loop_
_entity_poly.entity_id
_entity_poly.type
_entity_poly.pdbx_seq_one_letter_code
_entity_poly.pdbx_strand_id
1 'polypeptide(L)'
;MKKDDSARLSQEENDAVESLLHRYGELWTDSVASDSDRQVSRFQQNLANQTRLKEKRANKGGWFWTPGWAVAAAACLLAIVFLPGYLNSTIGGLTFTSGTVTVDGQVLEQGHLKVGNHLIVAKGGEAMLSLDESRVDLFLREGAEISLDSIDTVTLAKGDLWVRVDPNSGYFGISTPHGQVEVHGTTFGVSVDEKETRVEIAAGKVSVSNSAGNDFIEPGMGATLVGQDQSPSLHPTNGDVTPAWATDIFDRAAVEKVKRFFPSAAPKS
;
A
#
# COMPACT_ATOMS: atom_id res chain seq x y z
N MET A 1 20.25 -31.50 -48.73
CA MET A 1 18.87 -31.01 -48.95
C MET A 1 18.07 -31.14 -47.65
N LYS A 2 18.43 -30.35 -46.62
CA LYS A 2 17.82 -30.35 -45.26
C LYS A 2 18.01 -28.96 -44.60
N LYS A 3 17.71 -27.87 -45.32
CA LYS A 3 17.98 -26.50 -44.84
C LYS A 3 16.75 -25.58 -44.77
N ASP A 4 15.56 -26.08 -45.10
CA ASP A 4 14.34 -25.25 -45.14
C ASP A 4 13.35 -25.46 -43.98
N ASP A 5 13.50 -26.51 -43.17
CA ASP A 5 12.51 -26.79 -42.11
C ASP A 5 12.65 -25.89 -40.88
N SER A 6 13.85 -25.36 -40.60
CA SER A 6 14.09 -24.52 -39.42
C SER A 6 13.47 -23.12 -39.52
N ALA A 7 13.22 -22.62 -40.73
CA ALA A 7 12.62 -21.29 -40.92
C ALA A 7 11.10 -21.31 -40.74
N ARG A 8 10.44 -22.44 -40.99
CA ARG A 8 8.99 -22.59 -40.82
C ARG A 8 8.56 -22.72 -39.36
N LEU A 9 9.33 -23.44 -38.56
CA LEU A 9 9.06 -23.63 -37.13
C LEU A 9 9.06 -22.30 -36.34
N SER A 10 9.96 -21.36 -36.69
CA SER A 10 10.01 -20.05 -36.02
C SER A 10 8.79 -19.17 -36.34
N GLN A 11 8.11 -19.39 -37.47
CA GLN A 11 7.00 -18.55 -37.88
C GLN A 11 5.68 -19.04 -37.28
N GLU A 12 5.47 -20.35 -37.19
CA GLU A 12 4.32 -20.93 -36.47
C GLU A 12 4.35 -20.60 -34.97
N GLU A 13 5.53 -20.58 -34.34
CA GLU A 13 5.66 -20.18 -32.92
C GLU A 13 5.31 -18.71 -32.69
N ASN A 14 5.72 -17.81 -33.60
CA ASN A 14 5.40 -16.38 -33.49
C ASN A 14 3.89 -16.12 -33.69
N ASP A 15 3.26 -16.77 -34.67
CA ASP A 15 1.83 -16.64 -34.92
C ASP A 15 0.99 -17.18 -33.73
N ALA A 16 1.46 -18.25 -33.08
CA ALA A 16 0.83 -18.79 -31.89
C ALA A 16 0.90 -17.82 -30.69
N VAL A 17 2.05 -17.17 -30.49
CA VAL A 17 2.26 -16.17 -29.43
C VAL A 17 1.36 -14.94 -29.64
N GLU A 18 1.27 -14.42 -30.86
CA GLU A 18 0.38 -13.28 -31.14
C GLU A 18 -1.10 -13.63 -30.92
N SER A 19 -1.54 -14.84 -31.29
CA SER A 19 -2.92 -15.28 -31.04
C SER A 19 -3.26 -15.36 -29.54
N LEU A 20 -2.29 -15.74 -28.71
CA LEU A 20 -2.45 -15.79 -27.26
C LEU A 20 -2.53 -14.38 -26.68
N LEU A 21 -1.67 -13.46 -27.12
CA LEU A 21 -1.69 -12.07 -26.65
C LEU A 21 -3.02 -11.37 -26.98
N HIS A 22 -3.57 -11.59 -28.19
CA HIS A 22 -4.86 -11.01 -28.56
C HIS A 22 -6.02 -11.55 -27.72
N ARG A 23 -6.01 -12.86 -27.41
CA ARG A 23 -7.02 -13.48 -26.55
C ARG A 23 -6.93 -13.02 -25.09
N TYR A 24 -5.73 -12.75 -24.58
CA TYR A 24 -5.56 -12.20 -23.23
C TYR A 24 -6.01 -10.73 -23.13
N GLY A 25 -5.87 -9.94 -24.21
CA GLY A 25 -6.35 -8.56 -24.26
C GLY A 25 -7.86 -8.42 -24.14
N GLU A 26 -8.64 -9.25 -24.86
CA GLU A 26 -10.11 -9.20 -24.82
C GLU A 26 -10.72 -9.66 -23.48
N LEU A 27 -10.06 -10.60 -22.78
CA LEU A 27 -10.53 -11.06 -21.46
C LEU A 27 -10.34 -10.01 -20.35
N TRP A 28 -9.40 -9.08 -20.52
CA TRP A 28 -9.10 -8.08 -19.51
C TRP A 28 -10.07 -6.89 -19.55
N THR A 29 -10.49 -6.45 -20.75
CA THR A 29 -11.36 -5.27 -20.90
C THR A 29 -12.78 -5.50 -20.39
N ASP A 30 -13.34 -6.70 -20.59
CA ASP A 30 -14.72 -7.00 -20.14
C ASP A 30 -14.82 -7.24 -18.62
N SER A 31 -13.73 -7.68 -17.99
CA SER A 31 -13.71 -7.94 -16.54
C SER A 31 -13.63 -6.66 -15.72
N VAL A 32 -12.82 -5.68 -16.14
CA VAL A 32 -12.59 -4.44 -15.39
C VAL A 32 -13.81 -3.50 -15.43
N ALA A 33 -14.55 -3.48 -16.55
CA ALA A 33 -15.76 -2.65 -16.65
C ALA A 33 -16.88 -3.15 -15.70
N SER A 34 -17.08 -4.46 -15.60
CA SER A 34 -18.17 -5.08 -14.81
C SER A 34 -18.00 -4.91 -13.29
N ASP A 35 -16.76 -4.89 -12.80
CA ASP A 35 -16.52 -4.86 -11.36
C ASP A 35 -16.65 -3.43 -10.77
N SER A 36 -16.35 -2.40 -11.56
CA SER A 36 -16.49 -1.00 -11.16
C SER A 36 -17.94 -0.60 -10.85
N ASP A 37 -18.89 -1.02 -11.69
CA ASP A 37 -20.33 -0.73 -11.51
C ASP A 37 -20.91 -1.40 -10.24
N ARG A 38 -20.39 -2.58 -9.88
CA ARG A 38 -20.81 -3.30 -8.67
C ARG A 38 -20.32 -2.61 -7.40
N GLN A 39 -19.11 -2.04 -7.42
CA GLN A 39 -18.56 -1.31 -6.27
C GLN A 39 -19.31 0.01 -6.02
N VAL A 40 -19.60 0.78 -7.08
CA VAL A 40 -20.36 2.03 -6.97
C VAL A 40 -21.76 1.78 -6.40
N SER A 41 -22.43 0.71 -6.82
CA SER A 41 -23.76 0.34 -6.32
C SER A 41 -23.76 -0.01 -4.82
N ARG A 42 -22.74 -0.73 -4.33
CA ARG A 42 -22.61 -1.08 -2.90
C ARG A 42 -22.35 0.15 -2.03
N PHE A 43 -21.54 1.08 -2.53
CA PHE A 43 -21.23 2.32 -1.81
C PHE A 43 -22.48 3.20 -1.65
N GLN A 44 -23.26 3.40 -2.72
CA GLN A 44 -24.52 4.14 -2.66
C GLN A 44 -25.54 3.50 -1.70
N GLN A 45 -25.61 2.16 -1.67
CA GLN A 45 -26.50 1.44 -0.76
C GLN A 45 -26.09 1.60 0.72
N ASN A 46 -24.78 1.62 1.01
CA ASN A 46 -24.28 1.87 2.36
C ASN A 46 -24.55 3.31 2.84
N LEU A 47 -24.42 4.30 1.97
CA LEU A 47 -24.79 5.70 2.26
C LEU A 47 -26.29 5.84 2.59
N ALA A 48 -27.16 5.17 1.83
CA ALA A 48 -28.61 5.18 2.07
C ALA A 48 -29.00 4.49 3.41
N ASN A 49 -28.25 3.48 3.85
CA ASN A 49 -28.48 2.83 5.14
C ASN A 49 -28.03 3.69 6.32
N GLN A 50 -26.96 4.48 6.17
CA GLN A 50 -26.47 5.38 7.21
C GLN A 50 -27.46 6.50 7.53
N THR A 51 -28.13 7.06 6.54
CA THR A 51 -29.13 8.14 6.74
C THR A 51 -30.35 7.64 7.52
N ARG A 52 -30.84 6.43 7.24
CA ARG A 52 -31.95 5.80 7.99
C ARG A 52 -31.65 5.54 9.47
N LEU A 53 -30.39 5.29 9.83
CA LEU A 53 -30.00 5.06 11.23
C LEU A 53 -29.96 6.36 12.05
N LYS A 54 -29.66 7.50 11.42
CA LYS A 54 -29.73 8.82 12.08
C LYS A 54 -31.17 9.22 12.40
N GLU A 55 -32.12 8.87 11.53
CA GLU A 55 -33.53 9.20 11.72
C GLU A 55 -34.18 8.39 12.87
N LYS A 56 -33.75 7.15 13.12
CA LYS A 56 -34.27 6.33 14.24
C LYS A 56 -33.77 6.75 15.62
N ARG A 57 -32.74 7.60 15.74
CA ARG A 57 -32.23 8.07 17.05
C ARG A 57 -32.92 9.32 17.57
N ALA A 58 -33.77 9.99 16.79
CA ALA A 58 -34.44 11.22 17.20
C ALA A 58 -35.77 11.02 17.97
N ASN A 59 -36.26 9.79 18.15
CA ASN A 59 -37.61 9.55 18.71
C ASN A 59 -37.67 8.60 19.92
N LYS A 60 -36.78 8.78 20.90
CA LYS A 60 -36.97 8.17 22.23
C LYS A 60 -36.76 9.20 23.34
N GLY A 61 -37.70 10.13 23.41
CA GLY A 61 -37.96 10.91 24.62
C GLY A 61 -38.73 10.06 25.63
N GLY A 62 -38.20 9.99 26.87
CA GLY A 62 -38.95 9.62 28.06
C GLY A 62 -38.78 8.18 28.55
N TRP A 63 -37.75 7.92 29.34
CA TRP A 63 -37.84 7.02 30.51
C TRP A 63 -36.65 7.26 31.44
N PHE A 64 -36.83 8.16 32.39
CA PHE A 64 -35.90 8.47 33.46
C PHE A 64 -36.36 7.67 34.71
N TRP A 65 -35.40 7.11 35.46
CA TRP A 65 -35.48 6.48 36.81
C TRP A 65 -35.58 4.94 36.92
N THR A 66 -34.45 4.25 36.76
CA THR A 66 -34.13 3.01 37.52
C THR A 66 -32.66 3.03 37.98
N PRO A 67 -32.30 2.37 39.11
CA PRO A 67 -30.98 2.44 39.73
C PRO A 67 -29.96 1.52 39.00
N GLY A 68 -29.68 1.81 37.73
CA GLY A 68 -28.82 1.00 36.85
C GLY A 68 -27.33 1.34 36.86
N TRP A 69 -26.89 2.30 37.68
CA TRP A 69 -25.57 2.92 37.52
C TRP A 69 -24.43 1.99 37.97
N ALA A 70 -24.71 1.05 38.89
CA ALA A 70 -23.74 0.06 39.34
C ALA A 70 -23.39 -1.00 38.27
N VAL A 71 -24.33 -1.34 37.38
CA VAL A 71 -24.10 -2.32 36.30
C VAL A 71 -23.29 -1.71 35.16
N ALA A 72 -23.49 -0.41 34.87
CA ALA A 72 -22.75 0.29 33.83
C ALA A 72 -21.25 0.43 34.15
N ALA A 73 -20.89 0.75 35.40
CA ALA A 73 -19.48 0.87 35.80
C ALA A 73 -18.73 -0.48 35.72
N ALA A 74 -19.37 -1.58 36.11
CA ALA A 74 -18.79 -2.91 36.00
C ALA A 74 -18.60 -3.35 34.53
N ALA A 75 -19.55 -3.01 33.65
CA ALA A 75 -19.42 -3.27 32.22
C ALA A 75 -18.29 -2.45 31.56
N CYS A 76 -18.10 -1.19 31.97
CA CYS A 76 -16.97 -0.36 31.50
C CYS A 76 -15.62 -0.91 31.97
N LEU A 77 -15.51 -1.39 33.22
CA LEU A 77 -14.28 -2.02 33.71
C LEU A 77 -13.96 -3.34 32.99
N LEU A 78 -14.97 -4.15 32.68
CA LEU A 78 -14.78 -5.35 31.85
C LEU A 78 -14.35 -4.99 30.42
N ALA A 79 -14.94 -3.97 29.81
CA ALA A 79 -14.51 -3.51 28.48
C ALA A 79 -13.04 -3.04 28.49
N ILE A 80 -12.61 -2.29 29.50
CA ILE A 80 -11.22 -1.83 29.62
C ILE A 80 -10.22 -2.99 29.76
N VAL A 81 -10.61 -4.07 30.46
CA VAL A 81 -9.75 -5.25 30.63
C VAL A 81 -9.68 -6.12 29.36
N PHE A 82 -10.74 -6.16 28.55
CA PHE A 82 -10.81 -7.00 27.35
C PHE A 82 -10.47 -6.29 26.02
N LEU A 83 -10.43 -4.95 25.97
CA LEU A 83 -10.02 -4.21 24.75
C LEU A 83 -8.54 -4.37 24.29
N PRO A 84 -7.53 -4.65 25.15
CA PRO A 84 -6.12 -4.63 24.71
C PRO A 84 -5.76 -5.68 23.64
N GLY A 85 -6.51 -6.79 23.56
CA GLY A 85 -6.18 -7.90 22.67
C GLY A 85 -6.39 -7.59 21.18
N TYR A 86 -7.31 -6.68 20.85
CA TYR A 86 -7.64 -6.36 19.45
C TYR A 86 -6.64 -5.42 18.78
N LEU A 87 -5.77 -4.77 19.53
CA LEU A 87 -4.76 -3.84 19.00
C LEU A 87 -3.41 -4.51 18.70
N ASN A 88 -3.29 -5.83 18.93
CA ASN A 88 -2.02 -6.54 18.81
C ASN A 88 -1.92 -7.39 17.52
N SER A 89 -2.73 -7.07 16.52
CA SER A 89 -2.76 -7.78 15.24
C SER A 89 -1.47 -7.49 14.46
N THR A 90 -0.72 -8.56 14.17
CA THR A 90 0.40 -8.50 13.23
C THR A 90 -0.14 -8.22 11.83
N ILE A 91 0.35 -7.17 11.19
CA ILE A 91 -0.05 -6.74 9.83
C ILE A 91 1.02 -7.04 8.79
N GLY A 92 2.23 -7.42 9.23
CA GLY A 92 3.34 -7.70 8.34
C GLY A 92 4.64 -8.00 9.08
N GLY A 93 5.75 -7.82 8.38
CA GLY A 93 7.08 -7.99 8.97
C GLY A 93 8.13 -7.08 8.32
N LEU A 94 9.13 -6.73 9.11
CA LEU A 94 10.39 -6.16 8.66
C LEU A 94 11.25 -7.32 8.13
N THR A 95 11.34 -7.43 6.81
CA THR A 95 11.91 -8.60 6.12
C THR A 95 13.40 -8.41 5.79
N PHE A 96 13.85 -7.17 5.65
CA PHE A 96 15.23 -6.81 5.39
C PHE A 96 15.57 -5.46 6.01
N THR A 97 16.80 -5.34 6.51
CA THR A 97 17.40 -4.06 6.90
C THR A 97 18.87 -4.03 6.50
N SER A 98 19.34 -2.86 6.09
CA SER A 98 20.76 -2.51 6.04
C SER A 98 20.96 -1.27 6.92
N GLY A 99 22.00 -1.24 7.75
CA GLY A 99 22.18 -0.15 8.71
C GLY A 99 21.22 -0.18 9.90
N THR A 100 20.94 0.98 10.50
CA THR A 100 20.11 1.07 11.71
C THR A 100 18.67 1.44 11.38
N VAL A 101 17.73 0.57 11.75
CA VAL A 101 16.30 0.80 11.68
C VAL A 101 15.72 0.61 13.07
N THR A 102 14.93 1.57 13.54
CA THR A 102 14.26 1.48 14.86
C THR A 102 12.76 1.37 14.69
N VAL A 103 12.14 0.47 15.46
CA VAL A 103 10.69 0.35 15.61
C VAL A 103 10.34 0.71 17.05
N ASP A 104 9.53 1.75 17.25
CA ASP A 104 9.15 2.27 18.57
C ASP A 104 10.38 2.55 19.48
N GLY A 105 11.45 3.06 18.87
CA GLY A 105 12.72 3.39 19.54
C GLY A 105 13.65 2.19 19.78
N GLN A 106 13.26 0.97 19.43
CA GLN A 106 14.10 -0.22 19.54
C GLN A 106 14.72 -0.57 18.19
N VAL A 107 16.04 -0.82 18.16
CA VAL A 107 16.71 -1.28 16.95
C VAL A 107 16.19 -2.68 16.61
N LEU A 108 15.70 -2.84 15.38
CA LEU A 108 15.16 -4.09 14.89
C LEU A 108 15.81 -4.42 13.55
N GLU A 109 16.46 -5.58 13.47
CA GLU A 109 16.98 -6.08 12.19
C GLU A 109 15.85 -6.73 11.38
N GLN A 110 15.01 -7.53 12.05
CA GLN A 110 13.85 -8.17 11.45
C GLN A 110 12.81 -8.49 12.54
N GLY A 111 11.55 -8.59 12.17
CA GLY A 111 10.51 -8.96 13.12
C GLY A 111 9.10 -8.72 12.60
N HIS A 112 8.12 -9.06 13.44
CA HIS A 112 6.71 -8.81 13.16
C HIS A 112 6.36 -7.34 13.39
N LEU A 113 5.54 -6.79 12.51
CA LEU A 113 5.04 -5.44 12.57
C LEU A 113 3.56 -5.44 12.91
N LYS A 114 3.14 -4.46 13.69
CA LYS A 114 1.80 -4.30 14.22
C LYS A 114 1.28 -2.90 13.90
N VAL A 115 -0.04 -2.78 13.95
CA VAL A 115 -0.71 -1.48 13.92
C VAL A 115 -0.17 -0.60 15.04
N GLY A 116 0.11 0.67 14.71
CA GLY A 116 0.67 1.67 15.60
C GLY A 116 2.19 1.66 15.71
N ASN A 117 2.89 0.68 15.12
CA ASN A 117 4.35 0.72 15.09
C ASN A 117 4.85 1.95 14.31
N HIS A 118 5.84 2.61 14.89
CA HIS A 118 6.54 3.75 14.30
C HIS A 118 7.96 3.36 13.93
N LEU A 119 8.29 3.42 12.64
CA LEU A 119 9.60 3.06 12.12
C LEU A 119 10.38 4.29 11.69
N ILE A 120 11.66 4.30 12.05
CA ILE A 120 12.63 5.32 11.63
C ILE A 120 13.84 4.63 11.01
N VAL A 121 14.19 5.02 9.79
CA VAL A 121 15.40 4.56 9.10
C VAL A 121 16.50 5.57 9.30
N ALA A 122 17.55 5.21 10.05
CA ALA A 122 18.65 6.12 10.35
C ALA A 122 19.50 6.42 9.10
N LYS A 123 20.46 7.33 9.25
CA LYS A 123 21.40 7.68 8.18
C LYS A 123 22.16 6.44 7.68
N GLY A 124 22.23 6.28 6.35
CA GLY A 124 22.79 5.10 5.68
C GLY A 124 21.97 3.82 5.87
N GLY A 125 20.80 3.92 6.49
CA GLY A 125 19.90 2.80 6.70
C GLY A 125 18.97 2.57 5.52
N GLU A 126 18.48 1.34 5.41
CA GLU A 126 17.46 0.92 4.45
C GLU A 126 16.61 -0.19 5.08
N ALA A 127 15.36 -0.28 4.66
CA ALA A 127 14.44 -1.30 5.13
C ALA A 127 13.52 -1.80 4.02
N MET A 128 13.14 -3.07 4.11
CA MET A 128 12.01 -3.64 3.38
C MET A 128 10.97 -4.16 4.38
N LEU A 129 9.73 -3.71 4.23
CA LEU A 129 8.59 -4.23 4.96
C LEU A 129 7.71 -4.99 3.97
N SER A 130 7.17 -6.12 4.42
CA SER A 130 6.12 -6.84 3.70
C SER A 130 4.87 -6.88 4.56
N LEU A 131 3.80 -6.29 4.07
CA LEU A 131 2.49 -6.26 4.72
C LEU A 131 1.56 -7.29 4.06
N ASP A 132 0.60 -7.80 4.83
CA ASP A 132 -0.48 -8.69 4.38
C ASP A 132 0.03 -9.84 3.50
N GLU A 133 0.92 -10.66 4.06
CA GLU A 133 1.52 -11.81 3.36
C GLU A 133 2.21 -11.45 2.03
N SER A 134 2.85 -10.27 1.98
CA SER A 134 3.54 -9.73 0.80
C SER A 134 2.60 -9.23 -0.31
N ARG A 135 1.34 -8.91 0.01
CA ARG A 135 0.47 -8.14 -0.90
C ARG A 135 0.94 -6.71 -1.11
N VAL A 136 1.63 -6.14 -0.12
CA VAL A 136 2.24 -4.81 -0.20
C VAL A 136 3.68 -4.89 0.30
N ASP A 137 4.63 -4.51 -0.56
CA ASP A 137 6.03 -4.34 -0.18
C ASP A 137 6.38 -2.84 -0.14
N LEU A 138 6.98 -2.42 0.98
CA LEU A 138 7.44 -1.06 1.22
C LEU A 138 8.96 -1.05 1.31
N PHE A 139 9.61 -0.21 0.50
CA PHE A 139 11.06 -0.02 0.49
C PHE A 139 11.35 1.38 1.00
N LEU A 140 12.11 1.46 2.08
CA LEU A 140 12.47 2.70 2.75
C LEU A 140 13.99 2.88 2.70
N ARG A 141 14.42 4.14 2.60
CA ARG A 141 15.83 4.51 2.72
C ARG A 141 16.03 5.52 3.84
N GLU A 142 17.29 5.89 4.06
CA GLU A 142 17.71 6.79 5.11
C GLU A 142 16.82 8.04 5.25
N GLY A 143 16.51 8.40 6.50
CA GLY A 143 15.69 9.56 6.83
C GLY A 143 14.18 9.32 6.77
N ALA A 144 13.73 8.15 6.30
CA ALA A 144 12.31 7.82 6.28
C ALA A 144 11.73 7.61 7.68
N GLU A 145 10.53 8.16 7.89
CA GLU A 145 9.75 8.04 9.13
C GLU A 145 8.32 7.65 8.76
N ILE A 146 7.91 6.45 9.18
CA ILE A 146 6.64 5.84 8.78
C ILE A 146 5.89 5.27 10.00
N SER A 147 4.58 5.48 10.05
CA SER A 147 3.67 4.84 11.00
C SER A 147 2.76 3.85 10.28
N LEU A 148 2.49 2.71 10.90
CA LEU A 148 1.60 1.69 10.35
C LEU A 148 0.19 1.84 10.93
N ASP A 149 -0.71 2.51 10.23
CA ASP A 149 -2.04 2.83 10.75
C ASP A 149 -3.03 1.65 10.66
N SER A 150 -2.90 0.86 9.60
CA SER A 150 -3.64 -0.38 9.40
C SER A 150 -2.88 -1.31 8.44
N ILE A 151 -3.51 -2.42 8.04
CA ILE A 151 -2.96 -3.31 7.01
C ILE A 151 -2.95 -2.67 5.62
N ASP A 152 -3.90 -1.77 5.36
CA ASP A 152 -4.11 -1.12 4.06
C ASP A 152 -3.74 0.38 4.08
N THR A 153 -3.19 0.88 5.19
CA THR A 153 -2.90 2.32 5.34
C THR A 153 -1.66 2.56 6.17
N VAL A 154 -0.79 3.44 5.68
CA VAL A 154 0.39 3.92 6.39
C VAL A 154 0.47 5.44 6.36
N THR A 155 1.19 6.02 7.31
CA THR A 155 1.50 7.45 7.32
C THR A 155 3.00 7.64 7.10
N LEU A 156 3.37 8.36 6.04
CA LEU A 156 4.76 8.74 5.76
C LEU A 156 4.97 10.20 6.20
N ALA A 157 5.66 10.39 7.32
CA ALA A 157 5.90 11.73 7.87
C ALA A 157 7.01 12.48 7.13
N LYS A 158 8.07 11.77 6.73
CA LYS A 158 9.19 12.31 5.94
C LYS A 158 9.99 11.20 5.25
N GLY A 159 10.82 11.58 4.29
CA GLY A 159 11.77 10.72 3.57
C GLY A 159 11.19 10.10 2.32
N ASP A 160 11.85 9.05 1.83
CA ASP A 160 11.48 8.38 0.58
C ASP A 160 10.94 6.97 0.85
N LEU A 161 9.87 6.64 0.14
CA LEU A 161 9.19 5.37 0.17
C LEU A 161 8.90 4.91 -1.27
N TRP A 162 9.31 3.70 -1.61
CA TRP A 162 8.88 3.02 -2.83
C TRP A 162 7.90 1.91 -2.44
N VAL A 163 6.82 1.76 -3.19
CA VAL A 163 5.74 0.84 -2.87
C VAL A 163 5.43 -0.05 -4.06
N ARG A 164 5.24 -1.34 -3.78
CA ARG A 164 4.69 -2.31 -4.72
C ARG A 164 3.44 -2.93 -4.13
N VAL A 165 2.30 -2.67 -4.76
CA VAL A 165 1.00 -3.23 -4.39
C VAL A 165 0.59 -4.25 -5.44
N ASP A 166 0.28 -5.48 -5.01
CA ASP A 166 -0.23 -6.53 -5.91
C ASP A 166 -1.52 -6.04 -6.60
N PRO A 167 -1.67 -6.18 -7.93
CA PRO A 167 -2.91 -5.90 -8.66
C PRO A 167 -4.20 -6.43 -8.02
N ASN A 168 -4.12 -7.54 -7.29
CA ASN A 168 -5.29 -8.20 -6.69
C ASN A 168 -5.45 -7.90 -5.19
N SER A 169 -4.61 -7.04 -4.60
CA SER A 169 -4.63 -6.76 -3.16
C SER A 169 -5.61 -5.66 -2.73
N GLY A 170 -6.55 -5.24 -3.58
CA GLY A 170 -7.52 -4.23 -3.20
C GLY A 170 -6.92 -2.84 -3.01
N TYR A 171 -7.37 -2.13 -1.98
CA TYR A 171 -7.04 -0.73 -1.70
C TYR A 171 -5.77 -0.62 -0.84
N PHE A 172 -4.92 0.37 -1.14
CA PHE A 172 -3.82 0.76 -0.25
C PHE A 172 -3.68 2.29 -0.23
N GLY A 173 -3.48 2.86 0.96
CA GLY A 173 -3.41 4.31 1.17
C GLY A 173 -2.16 4.77 1.92
N ILE A 174 -1.65 5.93 1.56
CA ILE A 174 -0.54 6.60 2.23
C ILE A 174 -0.98 8.01 2.62
N SER A 175 -0.98 8.31 3.91
CA SER A 175 -1.17 9.67 4.42
C SER A 175 0.18 10.37 4.53
N THR A 176 0.24 11.63 4.10
CA THR A 176 1.40 12.51 4.28
C THR A 176 0.95 13.83 4.90
N PRO A 177 1.87 14.69 5.36
CA PRO A 177 1.51 16.03 5.85
C PRO A 177 0.77 16.90 4.81
N HIS A 178 0.98 16.63 3.51
CA HIS A 178 0.45 17.44 2.41
C HIS A 178 -0.77 16.84 1.72
N GLY A 179 -1.17 15.61 2.06
CA GLY A 179 -2.35 14.99 1.46
C GLY A 179 -2.39 13.47 1.64
N GLN A 180 -3.12 12.82 0.74
CA GLN A 180 -3.33 11.38 0.70
C GLN A 180 -3.02 10.86 -0.70
N VAL A 181 -2.43 9.66 -0.72
CA VAL A 181 -2.11 8.91 -1.93
C VAL A 181 -2.81 7.57 -1.84
N GLU A 182 -3.72 7.28 -2.77
CA GLU A 182 -4.55 6.07 -2.76
C GLU A 182 -4.36 5.27 -4.05
N VAL A 183 -4.23 3.95 -3.93
CA VAL A 183 -3.92 3.08 -5.07
C VAL A 183 -4.68 1.76 -5.05
N HIS A 184 -4.74 1.16 -6.25
CA HIS A 184 -5.15 -0.22 -6.46
C HIS A 184 -4.13 -0.87 -7.39
N GLY A 185 -3.32 -1.80 -6.90
CA GLY A 185 -2.45 -2.57 -7.78
C GLY A 185 -1.37 -1.77 -8.51
N THR A 186 -0.61 -0.96 -7.79
CA THR A 186 0.26 0.07 -8.36
C THR A 186 1.69 -0.06 -7.83
N THR A 187 2.66 0.30 -8.67
CA THR A 187 4.06 0.49 -8.27
C THR A 187 4.43 1.97 -8.42
N PHE A 188 4.80 2.60 -7.31
CA PHE A 188 4.97 4.05 -7.24
C PHE A 188 5.94 4.46 -6.12
N GLY A 189 6.45 5.69 -6.23
CA GLY A 189 7.31 6.33 -5.24
C GLY A 189 6.63 7.51 -4.60
N VAL A 190 6.89 7.71 -3.30
CA VAL A 190 6.48 8.88 -2.54
C VAL A 190 7.70 9.45 -1.81
N SER A 191 7.98 10.73 -2.05
CA SER A 191 9.00 11.50 -1.34
C SER A 191 8.33 12.62 -0.56
N VAL A 192 8.64 12.72 0.74
CA VAL A 192 8.08 13.74 1.63
C VAL A 192 9.20 14.54 2.27
N ASP A 193 9.17 15.85 2.10
CA ASP A 193 10.00 16.79 2.85
C ASP A 193 9.15 17.79 3.65
N GLU A 194 9.73 18.87 4.14
CA GLU A 194 9.00 19.89 4.93
C GLU A 194 8.04 20.74 4.11
N LYS A 195 8.18 20.77 2.79
CA LYS A 195 7.48 21.69 1.88
C LYS A 195 6.45 20.98 1.03
N GLU A 196 6.77 19.77 0.58
CA GLU A 196 5.95 19.08 -0.40
C GLU A 196 5.98 17.56 -0.26
N THR A 197 4.97 16.94 -0.87
CA THR A 197 4.95 15.51 -1.18
C THR A 197 5.02 15.35 -2.68
N ARG A 198 5.99 14.58 -3.17
CA ARG A 198 6.11 14.19 -4.57
C ARG A 198 5.73 12.73 -4.75
N VAL A 199 4.95 12.46 -5.78
CA VAL A 199 4.49 11.12 -6.14
C VAL A 199 4.90 10.84 -7.58
N GLU A 200 5.53 9.69 -7.81
CA GLU A 200 5.96 9.23 -9.14
C GLU A 200 5.43 7.82 -9.41
N ILE A 201 4.94 7.56 -10.63
CA ILE A 201 4.33 6.27 -10.98
C ILE A 201 5.17 5.52 -11.99
N ALA A 202 5.48 4.27 -11.65
CA ALA A 202 6.02 3.31 -12.62
C ALA A 202 4.91 2.50 -13.29
N ALA A 203 3.91 2.03 -12.55
CA ALA A 203 2.81 1.24 -13.11
C ALA A 203 1.54 1.37 -12.28
N GLY A 204 0.37 1.26 -12.92
CA GLY A 204 -0.94 1.35 -12.27
C GLY A 204 -1.54 2.76 -12.31
N LYS A 205 -2.45 3.05 -11.38
CA LYS A 205 -3.17 4.33 -11.30
C LYS A 205 -3.25 4.79 -9.85
N VAL A 206 -2.90 6.04 -9.60
CA VAL A 206 -2.89 6.64 -8.25
C VAL A 206 -3.90 7.77 -8.20
N SER A 207 -4.66 7.85 -7.11
CA SER A 207 -5.40 9.05 -6.72
C SER A 207 -4.54 9.85 -5.74
N VAL A 208 -4.36 11.15 -5.99
CA VAL A 208 -3.71 12.07 -5.05
C VAL A 208 -4.71 13.13 -4.63
N SER A 209 -4.88 13.32 -3.33
CA SER A 209 -5.86 14.27 -2.82
C SER A 209 -5.33 15.06 -1.63
N ASN A 210 -5.88 16.25 -1.46
CA ASN A 210 -5.77 17.05 -0.24
C ASN A 210 -7.07 17.85 -0.05
N SER A 211 -7.11 18.76 0.92
CA SER A 211 -8.35 19.52 1.20
C SER A 211 -8.81 20.42 0.04
N ALA A 212 -7.91 20.78 -0.87
CA ALA A 212 -8.20 21.64 -2.01
C ALA A 212 -8.64 20.88 -3.28
N GLY A 213 -8.42 19.56 -3.36
CA GLY A 213 -8.85 18.79 -4.53
C GLY A 213 -8.30 17.37 -4.58
N ASN A 214 -8.70 16.65 -5.62
CA ASN A 214 -8.24 15.31 -5.95
C ASN A 214 -7.90 15.26 -7.45
N ASP A 215 -6.85 14.52 -7.79
CA ASP A 215 -6.48 14.22 -9.17
C ASP A 215 -6.01 12.77 -9.32
N PHE A 216 -6.06 12.26 -10.54
CA PHE A 216 -5.54 10.94 -10.87
C PHE A 216 -4.27 11.06 -11.71
N ILE A 217 -3.32 10.19 -11.41
CA ILE A 217 -2.03 10.15 -12.09
C ILE A 217 -1.90 8.78 -12.78
N GLU A 218 -1.41 8.81 -14.00
CA GLU A 218 -1.13 7.64 -14.84
C GLU A 218 0.39 7.39 -14.95
N PRO A 219 0.84 6.22 -15.43
CA PRO A 219 2.26 5.96 -15.67
C PRO A 219 2.87 7.01 -16.61
N GLY A 220 4.11 7.43 -16.34
CA GLY A 220 4.72 8.55 -17.08
C GLY A 220 4.41 9.94 -16.52
N MET A 221 3.59 10.02 -15.48
CA MET A 221 3.27 11.26 -14.78
C MET A 221 3.71 11.20 -13.30
N GLY A 222 3.75 12.38 -12.69
CA GLY A 222 3.95 12.57 -11.26
C GLY A 222 3.06 13.71 -10.77
N ALA A 223 2.96 13.82 -9.44
CA ALA A 223 2.25 14.92 -8.80
C ALA A 223 3.05 15.50 -7.65
N THR A 224 2.87 16.80 -7.43
CA THR A 224 3.40 17.52 -6.28
C THR A 224 2.24 18.10 -5.47
N LEU A 225 2.21 17.78 -4.17
CA LEU A 225 1.28 18.34 -3.19
C LEU A 225 2.03 19.33 -2.30
N VAL A 226 1.61 20.59 -2.30
CA VAL A 226 2.20 21.68 -1.49
C VAL A 226 1.15 22.15 -0.49
N GLY A 227 1.24 21.66 0.75
CA GLY A 227 0.25 21.94 1.79
C GLY A 227 -1.15 21.39 1.49
N GLN A 228 -2.14 21.84 2.25
CA GLN A 228 -3.52 21.35 2.16
C GLN A 228 -4.43 22.26 1.30
N ASP A 229 -4.03 23.52 1.06
CA ASP A 229 -4.86 24.56 0.45
C ASP A 229 -4.64 24.75 -1.07
N GLN A 230 -3.74 23.98 -1.67
CA GLN A 230 -3.44 24.05 -3.11
C GLN A 230 -3.72 22.69 -3.75
N SER A 231 -4.51 22.67 -4.82
CA SER A 231 -4.80 21.41 -5.53
C SER A 231 -3.49 20.75 -6.03
N PRO A 232 -3.45 19.41 -6.10
CA PRO A 232 -2.28 18.69 -6.61
C PRO A 232 -1.85 19.21 -7.99
N SER A 233 -0.54 19.32 -8.20
CA SER A 233 0.02 19.77 -9.47
C SER A 233 0.66 18.60 -10.22
N LEU A 234 0.13 18.29 -11.41
CA LEU A 234 0.63 17.20 -12.25
C LEU A 234 1.80 17.64 -13.12
N HIS A 235 2.76 16.74 -13.33
CA HIS A 235 3.89 16.96 -14.22
C HIS A 235 4.33 15.66 -14.90
N PRO A 236 4.87 15.72 -16.15
CA PRO A 236 5.46 14.54 -16.78
C PRO A 236 6.70 14.07 -16.01
N THR A 237 6.88 12.75 -15.97
CA THR A 237 8.07 12.08 -15.43
C THR A 237 8.66 11.19 -16.52
N ASN A 238 9.89 10.68 -16.32
CA ASN A 238 10.45 9.65 -17.21
C ASN A 238 9.82 8.28 -16.93
N GLY A 239 8.54 8.24 -16.55
CA GLY A 239 7.86 7.13 -15.89
C GLY A 239 8.10 5.80 -16.61
N ASP A 240 8.71 4.91 -15.84
CA ASP A 240 8.97 3.48 -16.07
C ASP A 240 10.16 2.99 -15.22
N VAL A 241 10.88 3.90 -14.54
CA VAL A 241 12.10 3.53 -13.85
C VAL A 241 11.84 3.38 -12.35
N THR A 242 11.81 2.13 -11.89
CA THR A 242 12.01 1.83 -10.47
C THR A 242 13.36 2.44 -10.05
N PRO A 243 13.41 3.30 -9.02
CA PRO A 243 14.65 3.92 -8.59
C PRO A 243 15.70 2.87 -8.28
N ALA A 244 16.94 3.11 -8.70
CA ALA A 244 18.03 2.13 -8.54
C ALA A 244 18.20 1.65 -7.10
N TRP A 245 17.95 2.52 -6.11
CA TRP A 245 18.02 2.17 -4.70
C TRP A 245 16.93 1.18 -4.28
N ALA A 246 15.72 1.27 -4.84
CA ALA A 246 14.64 0.34 -4.52
C ALA A 246 14.91 -1.05 -5.12
N THR A 247 15.45 -1.08 -6.35
CA THR A 247 15.93 -2.32 -6.99
C THR A 247 17.04 -2.98 -6.18
N ASP A 248 18.03 -2.21 -5.71
CA ASP A 248 19.14 -2.72 -4.89
C ASP A 248 18.66 -3.33 -3.56
N ILE A 249 17.71 -2.67 -2.87
CA ILE A 249 17.09 -3.24 -1.66
C ILE A 249 16.39 -4.57 -1.98
N PHE A 250 15.60 -4.62 -3.06
CA PHE A 250 14.88 -5.83 -3.46
C PHE A 250 15.83 -6.99 -3.76
N ASP A 251 16.87 -6.73 -4.56
CA ASP A 251 17.86 -7.74 -4.94
C ASP A 251 18.61 -8.29 -3.72
N ARG A 252 19.04 -7.40 -2.81
CA ARG A 252 19.68 -7.82 -1.56
C ARG A 252 18.75 -8.60 -0.65
N ALA A 253 17.51 -8.16 -0.49
CA ALA A 253 16.50 -8.87 0.30
C ALA A 253 16.22 -10.27 -0.26
N ALA A 254 16.16 -10.41 -1.59
CA ALA A 254 16.00 -11.69 -2.25
C ALA A 254 17.19 -12.63 -2.00
N VAL A 255 18.42 -12.13 -2.10
CA VAL A 255 19.63 -12.90 -1.81
C VAL A 255 19.66 -13.37 -0.34
N GLU A 256 19.34 -12.49 0.61
CA GLU A 256 19.29 -12.84 2.04
C GLU A 256 18.20 -13.89 2.34
N LYS A 257 17.04 -13.77 1.68
CA LYS A 257 15.98 -14.77 1.76
C LYS A 257 16.46 -16.14 1.24
N VAL A 258 17.13 -16.18 0.09
CA VAL A 258 17.69 -17.43 -0.48
C VAL A 258 18.75 -18.02 0.45
N LYS A 259 19.67 -17.22 0.98
CA LYS A 259 20.69 -17.68 1.95
C LYS A 259 20.07 -18.33 3.18
N ARG A 260 18.97 -17.75 3.69
CA ARG A 260 18.29 -18.24 4.88
C ARG A 260 17.57 -19.58 4.66
N PHE A 261 16.82 -19.69 3.56
CA PHE A 261 15.95 -20.86 3.35
C PHE A 261 16.59 -21.95 2.49
N PHE A 262 17.57 -21.60 1.65
CA PHE A 262 18.25 -22.50 0.73
C PHE A 262 19.77 -22.27 0.75
N PRO A 263 20.46 -22.50 1.88
CA PRO A 263 21.88 -22.21 2.02
C PRO A 263 22.75 -22.95 1.00
N SER A 264 22.31 -24.12 0.50
CA SER A 264 22.99 -24.87 -0.56
C SER A 264 22.89 -24.23 -1.95
N ALA A 265 21.90 -23.37 -2.19
CA ALA A 265 21.66 -22.67 -3.45
C ALA A 265 22.17 -21.21 -3.43
N ALA A 266 22.69 -20.73 -2.29
CA ALA A 266 23.18 -19.38 -2.17
C ALA A 266 24.41 -19.13 -3.07
N PRO A 267 24.48 -17.98 -3.76
CA PRO A 267 25.68 -17.61 -4.53
C PRO A 267 26.89 -17.56 -3.60
N LYS A 268 28.01 -18.15 -4.02
CA LYS A 268 29.28 -18.07 -3.29
C LYS A 268 29.80 -16.64 -3.38
N SER A 269 30.11 -16.06 -2.22
CA SER A 269 30.76 -14.75 -2.07
C SER A 269 32.19 -14.76 -2.62
#